data_AF-A0A2D7UGX1-F1
#
_entry.id   AF-A0A2D7UGX1-F1
#
_cell.length_a   1.000
_cell.length_b   1.000
_cell.length_c   1.000
_cell.angle_alpha   90.00
_cell.angle_beta   90.00
_cell.angle_gamma   90.00
#
_symmetry.space_group_name_H-M   'P 1'
#
loop_
_entity.id
_entity.type
_entity.pdbx_description
1 polymer ?
#
loop_
_entity_poly.entity_id
_entity_poly.type
_entity_poly.pdbx_seq_one_letter_code
_entity_poly.pdbx_strand_id
1 'polypeptide(L)'
;MRLLFISLISFYFLVGFIPNKANANDFDLTIITTNNGDLDILQDGEDNNIDLDVQSMNNFELDFSQVGNYNNIDIDVDGRTSSGSSITITQTGNNKTYTGNLWCGHSYCTMTLNQ
;
A
#
# COMPACT_ATOMS: atom_id res chain seq x y z
N MET A 1 49.05 -16.55 0.92
CA MET A 1 48.37 -15.24 1.09
C MET A 1 47.54 -14.80 -0.11
N ARG A 2 47.99 -14.98 -1.36
CA ARG A 2 47.21 -14.60 -2.57
C ARG A 2 45.84 -15.30 -2.72
N LEU A 3 45.73 -16.60 -2.41
CA LEU A 3 44.44 -17.32 -2.48
C LEU A 3 43.41 -16.84 -1.45
N LEU A 4 43.86 -16.43 -0.26
CA LEU A 4 42.99 -15.90 0.80
C LEU A 4 42.36 -14.57 0.38
N PHE A 5 43.13 -13.70 -0.27
CA PHE A 5 42.63 -12.43 -0.79
C PHE A 5 41.57 -12.61 -1.89
N ILE A 6 41.78 -13.57 -2.80
CA ILE A 6 40.81 -13.86 -3.87
C ILE A 6 39.52 -14.44 -3.28
N SER A 7 39.64 -15.33 -2.29
CA SER A 7 38.51 -15.91 -1.55
C SER A 7 37.67 -14.84 -0.84
N LEU A 8 38.31 -13.89 -0.15
CA LEU A 8 37.64 -12.77 0.52
C LEU A 8 36.90 -11.85 -0.46
N ILE A 9 37.51 -11.56 -1.62
CA ILE A 9 36.87 -10.75 -2.67
C ILE A 9 35.66 -11.48 -3.25
N SER A 10 35.77 -12.78 -3.55
CA SER A 10 34.65 -13.57 -4.05
C SER A 10 33.51 -13.70 -3.03
N PHE A 11 33.82 -13.79 -1.73
CA PHE A 11 32.80 -13.79 -0.69
C PHE A 11 32.11 -12.42 -0.61
N TYR A 12 32.86 -11.32 -0.71
CA TYR A 12 32.29 -9.98 -0.74
C TYR A 12 31.35 -9.76 -1.93
N PHE A 13 31.67 -10.30 -3.11
CA PHE A 13 30.76 -10.30 -4.27
C PHE A 13 29.53 -11.21 -4.06
N LEU A 14 29.63 -12.28 -3.27
CA LEU A 14 28.52 -13.17 -2.97
C LEU A 14 27.56 -12.60 -1.92
N VAL A 15 28.07 -11.91 -0.89
CA VAL A 15 27.25 -11.31 0.18
C VAL A 15 26.81 -9.88 -0.17
N GLY A 16 27.59 -9.14 -0.96
CA GLY A 16 27.28 -7.75 -1.36
C GLY A 16 26.21 -7.62 -2.44
N PHE A 17 25.81 -8.73 -3.07
CA PHE A 17 24.73 -8.80 -4.08
C PHE A 17 23.42 -9.34 -3.49
N ILE A 18 23.18 -9.16 -2.20
CA ILE A 18 21.81 -9.20 -1.71
C ILE A 18 21.18 -7.90 -2.24
N PRO A 19 20.26 -7.94 -3.23
CA PRO A 19 19.55 -6.74 -3.62
C PRO A 19 18.98 -6.14 -2.35
N ASN A 20 19.30 -4.88 -2.07
CA ASN A 20 18.70 -4.16 -0.95
C ASN A 20 17.20 -4.40 -1.07
N LYS A 21 16.61 -5.14 -0.12
CA LYS A 21 15.16 -5.18 0.02
C LYS A 21 14.75 -3.72 0.04
N ALA A 22 13.92 -3.32 -0.92
CA ALA A 22 13.29 -2.00 -0.84
C ALA A 22 12.70 -1.93 0.57
N ASN A 23 13.14 -0.95 1.36
CA ASN A 23 12.65 -0.83 2.73
C ASN A 23 11.13 -0.69 2.66
N ALA A 24 10.44 -1.28 3.64
CA ALA A 24 9.03 -1.03 3.88
C ALA A 24 8.75 0.48 3.77
N ASN A 25 7.85 0.86 2.89
CA ASN A 25 7.34 2.22 2.84
C ASN A 25 5.93 2.12 3.40
N ASP A 26 5.77 2.61 4.62
CA ASP A 26 4.46 2.66 5.27
C ASP A 26 3.81 4.01 4.94
N PHE A 27 2.51 4.00 4.69
CA PHE A 27 1.73 5.19 4.40
C PHE A 27 0.47 5.20 5.25
N ASP A 28 0.37 6.19 6.12
CA ASP A 28 -0.80 6.43 6.95
C ASP A 28 -1.51 7.70 6.47
N LEU A 29 -2.81 7.60 6.20
CA LEU A 29 -3.63 8.73 5.80
C LEU A 29 -4.93 8.78 6.60
N THR A 30 -5.24 9.97 7.10
CA THR A 30 -6.55 10.28 7.67
C THR A 30 -7.23 11.37 6.85
N ILE A 31 -8.42 11.07 6.33
CA ILE A 31 -9.29 12.02 5.64
C ILE A 31 -10.47 12.35 6.55
N ILE A 32 -10.44 13.55 7.16
CA ILE A 32 -11.53 14.04 8.01
C ILE A 32 -12.72 14.48 7.15
N THR A 33 -12.50 15.40 6.22
CA THR A 33 -13.51 15.85 5.25
C THR A 33 -12.85 16.27 3.95
N THR A 34 -13.34 15.76 2.83
CA THR A 34 -12.93 16.21 1.49
C THR A 34 -14.10 16.18 0.52
N ASN A 35 -14.06 17.03 -0.50
CA ASN A 35 -15.03 17.07 -1.59
C ASN A 35 -14.30 17.24 -2.93
N ASN A 36 -14.68 16.47 -3.95
CA ASN A 36 -14.19 16.58 -5.33
C ASN A 36 -12.66 16.52 -5.42
N GLY A 37 -12.08 15.35 -5.18
CA GLY A 37 -10.64 15.16 -5.34
C GLY A 37 -10.27 13.72 -5.60
N ASP A 38 -8.98 13.52 -5.75
CA ASP A 38 -8.38 12.27 -6.19
C ASP A 38 -7.06 12.10 -5.45
N LEU A 39 -6.77 10.87 -5.05
CA LEU A 39 -5.50 10.50 -4.44
C LEU A 39 -5.06 9.11 -4.93
N ASP A 40 -3.92 9.12 -5.61
CA ASP A 40 -3.19 7.93 -6.03
C ASP A 40 -1.99 7.68 -5.10
N ILE A 41 -1.88 6.46 -4.58
CA ILE A 41 -0.72 5.99 -3.83
C ILE A 41 -0.19 4.70 -4.46
N LEU A 42 1.09 4.73 -4.83
CA LEU A 42 1.83 3.57 -5.33
C LEU A 42 2.99 3.26 -4.39
N GLN A 43 3.03 2.03 -3.90
CA GLN A 43 4.16 1.48 -3.16
C GLN A 43 4.71 0.25 -3.90
N ASP A 44 6.01 0.27 -4.19
CA ASP A 44 6.74 -0.85 -4.81
C ASP A 44 7.81 -1.31 -3.83
N GLY A 45 7.77 -2.59 -3.45
CA GLY A 45 8.74 -3.16 -2.51
C GLY A 45 8.20 -4.34 -1.71
N GLU A 46 8.87 -4.64 -0.61
CA GLU A 46 8.43 -5.65 0.34
C GLU A 46 7.98 -5.00 1.65
N ASP A 47 7.06 -5.65 2.36
CA ASP A 47 6.62 -5.26 3.70
C ASP A 47 5.98 -3.85 3.76
N ASN A 48 5.33 -3.37 2.68
CA ASN A 48 4.67 -2.06 2.70
C ASN A 48 3.32 -2.13 3.41
N ASN A 49 3.04 -1.16 4.29
CA ASN A 49 1.73 -0.98 4.91
C ASN A 49 1.01 0.27 4.40
N ILE A 50 -0.30 0.17 4.16
CA ILE A 50 -1.19 1.32 4.02
C ILE A 50 -2.23 1.24 5.11
N ASP A 51 -2.35 2.29 5.91
CA ASP A 51 -3.45 2.50 6.86
C ASP A 51 -4.26 3.72 6.41
N LEU A 52 -5.55 3.52 6.17
CA LEU A 52 -6.46 4.57 5.75
C LEU A 52 -7.64 4.66 6.72
N ASP A 53 -7.80 5.85 7.32
CA ASP A 53 -9.00 6.23 8.07
C ASP A 53 -9.74 7.36 7.36
N VAL A 54 -11.01 7.14 7.02
CA VAL A 54 -11.87 8.14 6.36
C VAL A 54 -13.14 8.39 7.18
N GLN A 55 -13.38 9.64 7.55
CA GLN A 55 -14.65 10.06 8.17
C GLN A 55 -15.67 10.59 7.14
N SER A 56 -15.21 11.27 6.09
CA SER A 56 -16.10 11.79 5.05
C SER A 56 -15.35 12.16 3.78
N MET A 57 -15.86 11.69 2.64
CA MET A 57 -15.32 12.05 1.34
C MET A 57 -16.42 12.02 0.28
N ASN A 58 -16.88 13.16 -0.25
CA ASN A 58 -17.89 13.16 -1.33
C ASN A 58 -17.22 13.38 -2.70
N ASN A 59 -17.63 12.60 -3.69
CA ASN A 59 -17.03 12.58 -5.03
C ASN A 59 -15.50 12.53 -4.96
N PHE A 60 -14.97 11.63 -4.14
CA PHE A 60 -13.53 11.46 -3.96
C PHE A 60 -13.12 10.07 -4.40
N GLU A 61 -12.04 10.00 -5.17
CA GLU A 61 -11.46 8.75 -5.66
C GLU A 61 -10.16 8.48 -4.89
N LEU A 62 -10.02 7.25 -4.40
CA LEU A 62 -8.83 6.75 -3.73
C LEU A 62 -8.33 5.52 -4.47
N ASP A 63 -7.10 5.59 -4.95
CA ASP A 63 -6.46 4.51 -5.69
C ASP A 63 -5.16 4.09 -4.99
N PHE A 64 -5.16 2.86 -4.46
CA PHE A 64 -4.02 2.25 -3.80
C PHE A 64 -3.46 1.10 -4.63
N SER A 65 -2.18 1.19 -4.98
CA SER A 65 -1.46 0.14 -5.69
C SER A 65 -0.23 -0.31 -4.91
N GLN A 66 -0.16 -1.60 -4.59
CA GLN A 66 1.00 -2.23 -3.98
C GLN A 66 1.56 -3.32 -4.88
N VAL A 67 2.86 -3.24 -5.17
CA VAL A 67 3.59 -4.23 -5.97
C VAL A 67 4.67 -4.86 -5.11
N GLY A 68 4.71 -6.20 -5.05
CA GLY A 68 5.77 -6.95 -4.36
C GLY A 68 5.24 -7.95 -3.34
N ASN A 69 6.01 -8.22 -2.28
CA ASN A 69 5.70 -9.31 -1.33
C ASN A 69 5.41 -8.78 0.07
N TYR A 70 4.55 -9.48 0.82
CA TYR A 70 4.27 -9.18 2.24
C TYR A 70 3.66 -7.80 2.50
N ASN A 71 2.93 -7.27 1.52
CA ASN A 71 2.28 -5.98 1.65
C ASN A 71 0.91 -6.13 2.36
N ASN A 72 0.58 -5.13 3.17
CA ASN A 72 -0.66 -5.04 3.91
C ASN A 72 -1.40 -3.73 3.62
N ILE A 73 -2.72 -3.80 3.58
CA ILE A 73 -3.61 -2.64 3.52
C ILE A 73 -4.69 -2.83 4.58
N ASP A 74 -4.85 -1.83 5.44
CA ASP A 74 -5.97 -1.66 6.36
C ASP A 74 -6.76 -0.40 5.99
N ILE A 75 -8.08 -0.52 5.90
CA ILE A 75 -8.98 0.57 5.54
C ILE A 75 -10.18 0.59 6.48
N ASP A 76 -10.37 1.69 7.19
CA ASP A 76 -11.60 2.00 7.90
C ASP A 76 -12.26 3.25 7.33
N VAL A 77 -13.51 3.10 6.89
CA VAL A 77 -14.32 4.22 6.38
C VAL A 77 -15.55 4.38 7.26
N ASP A 78 -15.54 5.39 8.13
CA ASP A 78 -16.71 5.91 8.87
C ASP A 78 -17.45 6.96 8.03
N GLY A 79 -17.86 6.59 6.80
CA GLY A 79 -18.28 7.48 5.72
C GLY A 79 -19.64 8.18 5.89
N ARG A 80 -19.81 8.93 6.97
CA ARG A 80 -21.05 9.67 7.35
C ARG A 80 -21.59 10.52 6.20
N THR A 81 -20.70 11.07 5.38
CA THR A 81 -21.02 11.71 4.11
C THR A 81 -19.96 11.33 3.07
N SER A 82 -20.14 10.17 2.42
CA SER A 82 -19.23 9.70 1.37
C SER A 82 -19.91 9.39 0.03
N SER A 83 -20.82 10.25 -0.40
CA SER A 83 -21.62 10.02 -1.61
C SER A 83 -20.78 10.18 -2.88
N GLY A 84 -20.92 9.23 -3.81
CA GLY A 84 -20.28 9.31 -5.12
C GLY A 84 -18.78 8.99 -5.12
N SER A 85 -18.29 8.39 -4.04
CA SER A 85 -16.86 8.14 -3.84
C SER A 85 -16.49 6.68 -4.05
N SER A 86 -15.26 6.46 -4.47
CA SER A 86 -14.71 5.14 -4.79
C SER A 86 -13.37 4.93 -4.10
N ILE A 87 -13.16 3.69 -3.69
CA ILE A 87 -11.86 3.19 -3.26
C ILE A 87 -11.51 2.01 -4.16
N THR A 88 -10.34 2.05 -4.77
CA THR A 88 -9.81 0.96 -5.58
C THR A 88 -8.47 0.55 -5.02
N ILE A 89 -8.32 -0.76 -4.83
CA ILE A 89 -7.14 -1.37 -4.23
C ILE A 89 -6.64 -2.43 -5.20
N THR A 90 -5.37 -2.32 -5.58
CA THR A 90 -4.70 -3.30 -6.43
C THR A 90 -3.43 -3.78 -5.73
N GLN A 91 -3.35 -5.07 -5.37
CA GLN A 91 -2.15 -5.66 -4.80
C GLN A 91 -1.63 -6.78 -5.70
N THR A 92 -0.40 -6.63 -6.21
CA THR A 92 0.27 -7.63 -7.06
C THR A 92 1.51 -8.22 -6.38
N GLY A 93 1.86 -9.47 -6.71
CA GLY A 93 2.91 -10.24 -6.03
C GLY A 93 2.37 -11.28 -5.03
N ASN A 94 3.18 -11.75 -4.07
CA ASN A 94 2.86 -12.87 -3.18
C ASN A 94 2.67 -12.46 -1.72
N ASN A 95 1.95 -13.27 -0.93
CA ASN A 95 1.72 -13.07 0.51
C ASN A 95 1.11 -11.69 0.83
N LYS A 96 -0.01 -11.37 0.16
CA LYS A 96 -0.72 -10.09 0.31
C LYS A 96 -1.84 -10.25 1.32
N THR A 97 -2.01 -9.24 2.17
CA THR A 97 -3.15 -9.17 3.08
C THR A 97 -3.92 -7.88 2.87
N TYR A 98 -5.23 -7.99 3.04
CA TYR A 98 -6.17 -6.88 2.99
C TYR A 98 -7.19 -7.07 4.10
N THR A 99 -7.38 -6.04 4.91
CA THR A 99 -8.52 -5.90 5.81
C THR A 99 -9.19 -4.57 5.47
N GLY A 100 -10.52 -4.57 5.43
CA GLY A 100 -11.20 -3.29 5.32
C GLY A 100 -12.66 -3.35 5.71
N ASN A 101 -13.12 -2.22 6.24
CA ASN A 101 -14.48 -1.96 6.63
C ASN A 101 -14.99 -0.75 5.85
N LEU A 102 -16.05 -0.94 5.07
CA LEU A 102 -16.68 0.13 4.32
C LEU A 102 -18.05 0.43 4.91
N TRP A 103 -18.15 1.54 5.63
CA TRP A 103 -19.44 2.10 6.02
C TRP A 103 -19.68 3.43 5.32
N CYS A 104 -20.82 3.53 4.64
CA CYS A 104 -21.20 4.75 3.94
C CYS A 104 -22.60 5.16 4.38
N GLY A 105 -22.71 6.32 5.00
CA GLY A 105 -23.97 6.94 5.43
C GLY A 105 -24.80 7.52 4.30
N HIS A 106 -24.56 7.14 3.03
CA HIS A 106 -25.21 7.73 1.86
C HIS A 106 -25.47 6.73 0.73
N SER A 107 -26.10 7.21 -0.35
CA SER A 107 -26.69 6.42 -1.44
C SER A 107 -25.73 5.59 -2.29
N TYR A 108 -24.44 5.95 -2.36
CA TYR A 108 -23.47 5.23 -3.19
C TYR A 108 -22.04 5.49 -2.74
N CYS A 109 -21.31 4.41 -2.44
CA CYS A 109 -19.87 4.35 -2.37
C CYS A 109 -19.45 2.96 -2.87
N THR A 110 -18.24 2.84 -3.40
CA THR A 110 -17.73 1.55 -3.89
C THR A 110 -16.34 1.28 -3.37
N MET A 111 -16.05 -0.01 -3.20
CA MET A 111 -14.74 -0.51 -2.91
C MET A 111 -14.46 -1.69 -3.83
N THR A 112 -13.36 -1.60 -4.56
CA THR A 112 -12.92 -2.66 -5.48
C THR A 112 -11.57 -3.18 -5.03
N LEU A 113 -11.45 -4.49 -4.85
CA LEU A 113 -10.20 -5.16 -4.50
C LEU A 113 -9.76 -6.09 -5.64
N ASN A 114 -8.55 -5.88 -6.14
CA ASN A 114 -7.89 -6.73 -7.13
C ASN A 114 -6.60 -7.31 -6.52
N GLN A 115 -6.53 -8.64 -6.37
CA GLN A 115 -5.38 -9.38 -5.82
C GLN A 115 -4.91 -10.50 -6.75
#